data_AF-A0AAN8FR34-F1
#
_entry.id   AF-A0AAN8FR34-F1
#
_cell.length_a   1.000
_cell.length_b   1.000
_cell.length_c   1.000
_cell.angle_alpha   90.00
_cell.angle_beta   90.00
_cell.angle_gamma   90.00
#
_symmetry.space_group_name_H-M   'P 1'
#
loop_
_entity.id
_entity.type
_entity.pdbx_description
1 polymer ?
#
loop_
_entity_poly.entity_id
_entity_poly.type
_entity_poly.pdbx_seq_one_letter_code
_entity_poly.pdbx_strand_id
1 'polypeptide(L)'
;MLLSAIYQPQNHFCIAVDGNADETFWRVMNKVSGCYSNIQVVRAKRIKWCSYEIIEAIFDCVVRLAQSTTDWKYLQIRQIGDLLGA
;
A
#
# COMPACT_ATOMS: atom_id res chain seq x y z
N MET A 1 -9.29 -8.88 -3.32
CA MET A 1 -8.79 -10.17 -3.85
C MET A 1 -7.29 -10.16 -4.13
N LEU A 2 -6.64 -9.01 -4.39
CA LEU A 2 -5.18 -8.95 -4.54
C LEU A 2 -4.43 -9.35 -3.26
N LEU A 3 -4.75 -8.71 -2.12
CA LEU A 3 -4.02 -8.94 -0.88
C LEU A 3 -4.01 -10.42 -0.46
N SER A 4 -5.15 -11.11 -0.55
CA SER A 4 -5.25 -12.53 -0.23
C SER A 4 -4.39 -13.45 -1.10
N ALA A 5 -4.06 -13.04 -2.32
CA ALA A 5 -3.24 -13.85 -3.23
C ALA A 5 -1.73 -13.69 -2.99
N ILE A 6 -1.29 -12.53 -2.47
CA ILE A 6 0.13 -12.22 -2.25
C ILE A 6 0.54 -12.22 -0.77
N TYR A 7 -0.44 -12.27 0.13
CA TYR A 7 -0.19 -12.17 1.56
C TYR A 7 0.56 -13.38 2.07
N GLN A 8 1.60 -13.09 2.87
CA GLN A 8 2.41 -14.10 3.52
C GLN A 8 3.01 -13.47 4.79
N PRO A 9 3.00 -14.15 5.95
CA PRO A 9 3.34 -13.54 7.25
C PRO A 9 4.78 -13.01 7.37
N GLN A 10 5.76 -13.54 6.62
CA GLN A 10 7.12 -12.98 6.65
C GLN A 10 7.29 -11.68 5.83
N ASN A 11 6.33 -11.35 4.97
CA ASN A 11 6.41 -10.16 4.12
C ASN A 11 5.76 -8.98 4.83
N HIS A 12 6.35 -7.79 4.63
CA HIS A 12 5.80 -6.53 5.11
C HIS A 12 5.13 -5.79 3.96
N PHE A 13 3.93 -5.29 4.20
CA PHE A 13 3.12 -4.63 3.19
C PHE A 13 2.85 -3.20 3.63
N CYS A 14 3.03 -2.27 2.70
CA CYS A 14 2.53 -0.91 2.84
C CYS A 14 1.53 -0.63 1.72
N ILE A 15 0.34 -0.16 2.09
CA ILE A 15 -0.75 0.12 1.17
C ILE A 15 -1.03 1.62 1.21
N ALA A 16 -0.68 2.32 0.14
CA ALA A 16 -1.08 3.70 -0.07
C ALA A 16 -2.48 3.75 -0.70
N VAL A 17 -3.43 4.40 -0.02
CA VAL A 17 -4.79 4.64 -0.50
C VAL A 17 -4.88 6.07 -1.01
N ASP A 18 -5.32 6.24 -2.26
CA ASP A 18 -5.52 7.56 -2.87
C ASP A 18 -6.47 8.43 -2.03
N GLY A 19 -6.15 9.71 -1.85
CA GLY A 19 -7.03 10.68 -1.21
C GLY A 19 -8.36 10.92 -1.95
N ASN A 20 -8.48 10.50 -3.21
CA ASN A 20 -9.74 10.48 -3.98
C ASN A 20 -10.59 9.22 -3.73
N ALA A 21 -10.08 8.21 -3.04
CA ALA A 21 -10.83 6.98 -2.77
C ALA A 21 -12.01 7.25 -1.82
N ASP A 22 -13.07 6.46 -1.96
CA ASP A 22 -14.24 6.55 -1.08
C ASP A 22 -13.87 6.34 0.39
N GLU A 23 -14.53 7.08 1.28
CA GLU A 23 -14.25 7.00 2.71
C GLU A 23 -14.53 5.60 3.29
N THR A 24 -15.49 4.87 2.71
CA THR A 24 -15.76 3.48 3.07
C THR A 24 -14.56 2.61 2.76
N PHE A 25 -13.93 2.81 1.61
CA PHE A 25 -12.73 2.06 1.22
C PHE A 25 -11.57 2.34 2.17
N TRP A 26 -11.29 3.62 2.47
CA TRP A 26 -10.29 4.00 3.47
C TRP A 26 -10.54 3.31 4.82
N ARG A 27 -11.77 3.38 5.33
CA ARG A 27 -12.14 2.79 6.62
C ARG A 27 -11.96 1.27 6.64
N VAL A 28 -12.31 0.57 5.56
CA VAL A 28 -12.11 -0.87 5.45
C VAL A 28 -10.63 -1.21 5.44
N MET A 29 -9.83 -0.52 4.64
CA MET A 29 -8.38 -0.76 4.59
C MET A 29 -7.70 -0.45 5.93
N ASN A 30 -8.10 0.63 6.60
CA ASN A 30 -7.58 0.97 7.93
C ASN A 30 -7.95 -0.08 8.99
N LYS A 31 -9.14 -0.70 8.89
CA LYS A 31 -9.49 -1.86 9.73
C LYS A 31 -8.62 -3.07 9.43
N VAL A 32 -8.30 -3.33 8.16
CA VAL A 32 -7.41 -4.43 7.77
C VAL A 32 -6.01 -4.25 8.38
N SER A 33 -5.43 -3.05 8.40
CA SER A 33 -4.16 -2.82 9.11
C SER A 33 -4.25 -3.07 10.62
N GLY A 34 -5.44 -2.93 11.23
CA GLY A 34 -5.63 -3.30 12.63
C GLY A 34 -5.60 -4.80 12.88
N CYS A 35 -5.89 -5.62 11.87
CA CYS A 35 -5.91 -7.08 11.98
C CYS A 35 -4.52 -7.73 11.80
N TYR A 36 -3.60 -7.04 11.12
CA TYR A 36 -2.31 -7.61 10.70
C TYR A 36 -1.16 -6.67 11.06
N SER A 37 -0.23 -7.13 11.90
CA SER A 37 0.92 -6.33 12.34
C SER A 37 1.94 -6.04 11.24
N ASN A 38 1.95 -6.83 10.17
CA ASN A 38 2.82 -6.69 9.00
C ASN A 38 2.19 -5.84 7.88
N ILE A 39 1.01 -5.26 8.09
CA ILE A 39 0.33 -4.40 7.12
C ILE A 39 0.21 -2.99 7.67
N GLN A 40 0.76 -2.03 6.92
CA GLN A 40 0.62 -0.62 7.20
C GLN A 40 -0.18 0.06 6.08
N VAL A 41 -1.07 0.96 6.45
CA VAL A 41 -1.90 1.70 5.48
C VAL A 41 -1.59 3.19 5.60
N VAL A 42 -1.42 3.85 4.47
CA VAL A 42 -1.17 5.29 4.35
C VAL A 42 -2.29 5.92 3.55
N ARG A 43 -2.79 7.08 3.99
CA ARG A 43 -3.67 7.90 3.17
C ARG A 43 -2.80 8.87 2.38
N ALA A 44 -2.74 8.68 1.07
CA ALA A 44 -2.02 9.56 0.16
C ALA A 44 -2.81 10.85 -0.10
N LYS A 45 -2.14 11.83 -0.71
CA LYS A 45 -2.80 12.98 -1.32
C LYS A 45 -3.69 12.51 -2.48
N ARG A 46 -4.52 13.42 -3.02
CA ARG A 46 -5.32 13.14 -4.21
C ARG A 46 -4.40 12.90 -5.40
N ILE A 47 -4.33 11.66 -5.88
CA ILE A 47 -3.45 11.30 -6.99
C ILE A 47 -4.16 11.64 -8.30
N LYS A 48 -3.48 12.39 -9.16
CA LYS A 48 -3.89 12.57 -10.55
C LYS A 48 -3.09 11.64 -11.45
N TRP A 49 -3.68 11.21 -12.55
CA TRP A 49 -2.95 10.40 -13.51
C TRP A 49 -1.74 11.17 -14.08
N CYS A 50 -0.60 10.49 -14.22
CA CYS A 50 0.69 11.07 -14.64
C CYS A 50 1.15 12.31 -13.84
N SER A 51 0.84 12.35 -12.55
CA SER A 51 1.25 13.44 -11.65
C SER A 51 2.33 13.00 -10.66
N TYR A 52 2.92 13.94 -9.91
CA TYR A 52 4.03 13.64 -8.99
C TYR A 52 3.55 13.00 -7.68
N GLU A 53 2.27 13.17 -7.35
CA GLU A 53 1.63 12.72 -6.12
C GLU A 53 1.68 11.19 -5.98
N ILE A 54 1.74 10.46 -7.09
CA ILE A 54 1.95 9.00 -7.08
C ILE A 54 3.32 8.63 -6.50
N ILE A 55 4.36 9.42 -6.81
CA ILE A 55 5.73 9.17 -6.34
C ILE A 55 5.81 9.48 -4.85
N GLU A 56 5.17 10.56 -4.39
CA GLU A 56 5.06 10.86 -2.96
C GLU A 56 4.39 9.71 -2.21
N ALA A 57 3.27 9.20 -2.71
CA ALA A 57 2.55 8.09 -2.10
C ALA A 57 3.40 6.80 -2.01
N ILE A 58 4.16 6.50 -3.06
CA ILE A 58 5.10 5.37 -3.07
C ILE A 58 6.21 5.62 -2.03
N PHE A 59 6.80 6.81 -2.02
CA PHE A 59 7.93 7.14 -1.15
C PHE A 59 7.55 7.09 0.33
N ASP A 60 6.36 7.58 0.69
CA ASP A 60 5.81 7.46 2.04
C ASP A 60 5.76 6.00 2.50
N CYS A 61 5.39 5.09 1.61
CA CYS A 61 5.40 3.66 1.89
C CYS A 61 6.82 3.09 2.02
N VAL A 62 7.74 3.48 1.15
CA VAL A 62 9.14 3.05 1.21
C VAL A 62 9.78 3.43 2.53
N VAL A 63 9.61 4.69 2.97
CA VAL A 63 10.16 5.18 4.23
C VAL A 63 9.63 4.38 5.42
N ARG A 64 8.33 4.08 5.45
CA ARG A 64 7.72 3.27 6.50
C ARG A 64 8.21 1.82 6.52
N LEU A 65 8.37 1.20 5.35
CA LEU A 65 8.92 -0.14 5.23
C LEU A 65 10.40 -0.20 5.61
N ALA A 66 11.17 0.85 5.30
CA ALA A 66 12.58 0.97 5.67
C ALA A 66 12.79 1.14 7.18
N GLN A 67 11.80 1.72 7.89
CA GLN A 67 11.79 1.80 9.36
C GLN A 67 11.39 0.49 10.04
N SER A 68 10.90 -0.50 9.29
CA SER A 68 10.56 -1.81 9.84
C SER A 68 11.83 -2.53 10.31
N THR A 69 11.73 -3.28 11.41
CA THR A 69 12.82 -4.09 11.96
C THR A 69 13.15 -5.35 11.15
N THR A 70 12.57 -5.47 9.95
CA THR A 70 12.56 -6.71 9.16
C THR A 70 13.57 -6.61 8.04
N ASP A 71 14.41 -7.64 7.90
CA ASP A 71 15.47 -7.73 6.89
C ASP A 71 14.93 -8.19 5.52
N TRP A 72 14.01 -7.41 4.95
CA TRP A 72 13.50 -7.66 3.60
C TRP A 72 14.58 -7.37 2.54
N LYS A 73 14.62 -8.18 1.48
CA LYS A 73 15.68 -8.09 0.44
C LYS A 73 15.27 -7.33 -0.80
N TYR A 74 13.97 -7.34 -1.10
CA TYR A 74 13.42 -6.75 -2.32
C TYR A 74 12.16 -5.95 -2.00
N LEU A 75 12.02 -4.82 -2.67
CA LEU A 75 10.80 -4.02 -2.67
C LEU A 75 10.05 -4.27 -3.98
N GLN A 76 8.76 -4.55 -3.88
CA GLN A 76 7.89 -4.71 -5.04
C GLN A 76 6.74 -3.70 -4.97
N ILE A 77 6.67 -2.82 -5.97
CA ILE A 77 5.57 -1.86 -6.11
C ILE A 77 4.51 -2.49 -7.01
N ARG A 78 3.25 -2.47 -6.57
CA ARG A 78 2.10 -2.99 -7.32
C ARG A 78 0.93 -2.04 -7.20
N GLN A 79 0.25 -1.81 -8.32
CA GLN A 79 -1.07 -1.19 -8.36
C GLN A 79 -2.14 -2.27 -8.56
N ILE A 80 -3.36 -1.98 -8.13
CA ILE A 80 -4.49 -2.92 -8.27
C ILE A 80 -4.75 -3.26 -9.75
N GLY A 81 -4.46 -2.34 -10.68
CA GLY A 81 -4.64 -2.54 -12.11
C GLY A 81 -3.59 -3.43 -12.79
N ASP A 82 -2.43 -3.66 -12.17
CA ASP A 82 -1.29 -4.34 -12.84
C ASP A 82 -1.56 -5.82 -13.17
N LEU A 83 -2.49 -6.47 -12.45
CA LEU A 83 -2.86 -7.86 -12.69
C LEU A 83 -3.96 -8.03 -13.74
N LEU A 84 -4.59 -6.94 -14.17
CA LEU A 84 -5.67 -6.98 -15.16
C LEU A 84 -5.18 -6.92 -16.60
N GLY A 85 -3.85 -6.86 -16.83
CA GLY A 85 -3.25 -7.04 -18.16
C GLY A 85 -3.91 -6.16 -19.23
N ALA A 86 -3.92 -4.85 -19.00
CA ALA A 86 -4.12 -3.87 -20.06
C ALA A 86 -2.79 -3.59 -20.76
#